data_AF-A0AAU6ALX7-F1
#
_entry.id   AF-A0AAU6ALX7-F1
#
_cell.length_a   1.000
_cell.length_b   1.000
_cell.length_c   1.000
_cell.angle_alpha   90.00
_cell.angle_beta   90.00
_cell.angle_gamma   90.00
#
_symmetry.space_group_name_H-M   'P 1'
#
loop_
_entity.id
_entity.type
_entity.pdbx_description
1 polymer ?
#
loop_
_entity_poly.entity_id
_entity_poly.type
_entity_poly.pdbx_seq_one_letter_code
_entity_poly.pdbx_strand_id
1 'polypeptide(L)'
;MSTKPLNPQHRVVGGRAVVNRDWIREFTGASVGTAARWYKVRDEQPKEHRHPEKERIDGTDFYDEQQFRAFYTWFQQDKASKVLKADPELHKLNPADIVSINKAAALLNFNGPSVIRKYRRDNPDYFPDSVGEVEGPTGRMIPGFRVGDLQDFDRKRTGDKLGKAGRRPGPQAEAPVGRPSALEEVLAAELSARAGGEPLTATQLAEKYAAEAIERDGYHPGLAAELSVQYGGPQRSWEYVVRNTLEHRPTATPARSEADRRAVIALTALRERGDIRGLAASLAREHGGSPDVWSRAVNAARRLTDPTT
;
A
#
# COMPACT_ATOMS: atom_id res chain seq x y z
N MET A 1 -5.10 12.60 39.73
CA MET A 1 -3.70 13.01 39.95
C MET A 1 -3.60 14.50 39.72
N SER A 2 -3.11 15.27 40.69
CA SER A 2 -3.06 16.73 40.60
C SER A 2 -2.02 17.14 39.55
N THR A 3 -2.47 17.64 38.41
CA THR A 3 -1.59 18.23 37.38
C THR A 3 -0.94 19.45 37.99
N LYS A 4 0.37 19.41 38.25
CA LYS A 4 1.11 20.58 38.70
C LYS A 4 0.87 21.71 37.68
N PRO A 5 0.49 22.93 38.12
CA PRO A 5 0.28 24.04 37.19
C PRO A 5 1.57 24.31 36.40
N LEU A 6 1.41 24.66 35.13
CA LEU A 6 2.53 25.09 34.29
C LEU A 6 3.19 26.31 34.92
N ASN A 7 4.52 26.39 34.88
CA ASN A 7 5.26 27.59 35.21
C ASN A 7 6.02 28.08 33.97
N PRO A 8 5.32 28.62 32.95
CA PRO A 8 5.95 29.09 31.73
C PRO A 8 6.87 30.27 32.04
N GLN A 9 8.12 30.18 31.59
CA GLN A 9 9.12 31.23 31.79
C GLN A 9 9.68 31.67 30.45
N HIS A 10 9.78 32.98 30.31
CA HIS A 10 10.41 33.68 29.19
C HIS A 10 11.45 34.65 29.75
N ARG A 11 12.68 34.61 29.24
CA ARG A 11 13.80 35.45 29.69
C ARG A 11 14.57 35.99 28.51
N VAL A 12 15.31 37.08 28.72
CA VAL A 12 16.27 37.59 27.73
C VAL A 12 17.68 37.36 28.26
N VAL A 13 18.50 36.64 27.50
CA VAL A 13 19.88 36.30 27.87
C VAL A 13 20.78 36.67 26.70
N GLY A 14 21.73 37.59 26.89
CA GLY A 14 22.61 38.04 25.80
C GLY A 14 21.86 38.60 24.58
N GLY A 15 20.72 39.26 24.79
CA GLY A 15 19.89 39.84 23.73
C GLY A 15 18.96 38.87 23.00
N ARG A 16 18.99 37.56 23.30
CA ARG A 16 18.06 36.56 22.74
C ARG A 16 17.00 36.14 23.76
N ALA A 17 15.79 35.90 23.27
CA ALA A 17 14.69 35.36 24.05
C ALA A 17 14.86 33.85 24.25
N VAL A 18 14.76 33.40 25.50
CA VAL A 18 14.83 31.99 25.87
C VAL A 18 13.62 31.58 26.70
N VAL A 19 13.11 30.39 26.44
CA VAL A 19 11.87 29.86 27.02
C VAL A 19 12.10 28.51 27.68
N ASN A 20 11.41 28.25 28.79
CA ASN A 20 11.49 26.95 29.44
C ASN A 20 10.51 25.94 28.82
N ARG A 21 10.60 24.68 29.24
CA ARG A 21 9.74 23.61 28.71
C ARG A 21 8.25 23.82 28.98
N ASP A 22 7.88 24.48 30.07
CA ASP A 22 6.48 24.75 30.39
C ASP A 22 5.88 25.82 29.46
N TRP A 23 6.67 26.81 29.06
CA TRP A 23 6.28 27.75 28.01
C TRP A 23 6.07 27.03 26.67
N ILE A 24 6.96 26.09 26.30
CA ILE A 24 6.79 25.27 25.09
C ILE A 24 5.47 24.49 25.14
N ARG A 25 5.12 23.93 26.30
CA ARG A 25 3.88 23.17 26.47
C ARG A 25 2.64 24.05 26.39
N GLU A 26 2.70 25.25 26.97
CA GLU A 26 1.63 26.25 26.85
C GLU A 26 1.44 26.67 25.39
N PHE A 27 2.54 27.02 24.71
CA PHE A 27 2.52 27.46 23.32
C PHE A 27 2.02 26.39 22.34
N THR A 28 2.35 25.12 22.57
CA THR A 28 2.05 24.01 21.65
C THR A 28 0.84 23.16 22.05
N GLY A 29 0.36 23.28 23.30
CA GLY A 29 -0.61 22.36 23.89
C GLY A 29 -0.07 20.94 24.14
N ALA A 30 1.25 20.73 24.02
CA ALA A 30 1.86 19.41 24.13
C ALA A 30 1.90 18.89 25.58
N SER A 31 1.79 17.57 25.74
CA SER A 31 2.05 16.90 27.01
C SER A 31 3.53 17.02 27.43
N VAL A 32 3.83 16.81 28.72
CA VAL A 32 5.23 16.77 29.23
C VAL A 32 6.07 15.77 28.43
N GLY A 33 5.55 14.56 28.21
CA GLY A 33 6.24 13.50 27.50
C GLY A 33 6.49 13.84 26.03
N THR A 34 5.53 14.49 25.38
CA THR A 34 5.67 14.95 23.99
C THR A 34 6.78 16.00 23.86
N ALA A 35 6.76 17.05 24.70
CA ALA A 35 7.78 18.09 24.68
C ALA A 35 9.18 17.55 25.02
N ALA A 36 9.27 16.64 26.00
CA ALA A 36 10.54 15.98 26.34
C ALA A 36 11.06 15.10 25.20
N ARG A 37 10.16 14.40 24.48
CA ARG A 37 10.52 13.55 23.34
C ARG A 37 11.12 14.37 22.20
N TRP A 38 10.58 15.55 21.88
CA TRP A 38 11.13 16.41 20.81
C TRP A 38 12.60 16.75 21.03
N TYR A 39 13.00 17.04 22.26
CA TYR A 39 14.41 17.24 22.58
C TYR A 39 15.21 15.93 22.58
N LYS A 40 14.63 14.83 23.12
CA LYS A 40 15.33 13.53 23.18
C LYS A 40 15.74 12.99 21.80
N VAL A 41 14.91 13.21 20.77
CA VAL A 41 15.16 12.75 19.39
C VAL A 41 15.71 13.87 18.50
N ARG A 42 16.29 14.92 19.09
CA ARG A 42 16.80 16.09 18.37
C ARG A 42 17.79 15.72 17.26
N ASP A 43 18.69 14.77 17.52
CA ASP A 43 19.72 14.40 16.55
C ASP A 43 19.19 13.59 15.37
N GLU A 44 18.00 12.99 15.50
CA GLU A 44 17.26 12.35 14.41
C GLU A 44 16.53 13.37 13.50
N GLN A 45 16.44 14.64 13.93
CA GLN A 45 15.79 15.70 13.16
C GLN A 45 16.76 16.32 12.14
N PRO A 46 16.26 16.81 10.98
CA PRO A 46 17.07 17.53 10.00
C PRO A 46 17.83 18.68 10.67
N LYS A 47 19.11 18.83 10.33
CA LYS A 47 20.04 19.73 11.03
C LYS A 47 19.54 21.17 11.07
N GLU A 48 18.91 21.61 9.99
CA GLU A 48 18.36 22.96 9.77
C GLU A 48 17.07 23.21 10.57
N HIS A 49 16.42 22.15 11.03
CA HIS A 49 15.12 22.19 11.71
C HIS A 49 15.15 21.41 13.02
N ARG A 50 16.29 21.36 13.70
CA ARG A 50 16.39 20.71 15.00
C ARG A 50 15.68 21.54 16.07
N HIS A 51 15.09 20.85 17.03
CA HIS A 51 14.74 21.45 18.31
C HIS A 51 15.98 22.20 18.86
N PRO A 52 15.84 23.41 19.42
CA PRO A 52 16.98 24.16 19.96
C PRO A 52 17.74 23.38 21.03
N GLU A 53 19.04 23.64 21.11
CA GLU A 53 19.89 23.13 22.19
C GLU A 53 19.44 23.75 23.52
N LYS A 54 19.62 23.00 24.62
CA LYS A 54 19.25 23.52 25.94
C LYS A 54 20.38 24.33 26.55
N GLU A 55 20.00 25.36 27.28
CA GLU A 55 20.88 26.13 28.14
C GLU A 55 20.35 26.06 29.58
N ARG A 56 21.25 25.84 30.54
CA ARG A 56 20.88 25.72 31.95
C ARG A 56 21.06 27.07 32.63
N ILE A 57 19.96 27.67 33.12
CA ILE A 57 19.94 28.95 33.82
C ILE A 57 19.23 28.74 35.16
N ASP A 58 19.89 29.07 36.27
CA ASP A 58 19.38 28.90 37.64
C ASP A 58 18.76 27.50 37.88
N GLY A 59 19.45 26.46 37.42
CA GLY A 59 18.99 25.07 37.57
C GLY A 59 17.87 24.64 36.60
N THR A 60 17.35 25.54 35.77
CA THR A 60 16.25 25.26 34.82
C THR A 60 16.75 25.20 33.37
N ASP A 61 16.23 24.25 32.58
CA ASP A 61 16.53 24.16 31.14
C ASP A 61 15.70 25.20 30.35
N PHE A 62 16.39 26.00 29.56
CA PHE A 62 15.85 26.98 28.63
C PHE A 62 16.26 26.66 27.20
N TYR A 63 15.49 27.18 26.25
CA TYR A 63 15.62 26.96 24.82
C TYR A 63 15.48 28.29 24.09
N ASP A 64 16.23 28.50 23.02
CA ASP A 64 16.05 29.69 22.19
C ASP A 64 14.63 29.71 21.59
N GLU A 65 13.90 30.81 21.81
CA GLU A 65 12.49 30.90 21.41
C GLU A 65 12.32 30.93 19.88
N GLN A 66 13.15 31.71 19.18
CA GLN A 66 13.03 31.85 17.73
C GLN A 66 13.35 30.53 17.03
N GLN A 67 14.40 29.85 17.47
CA GLN A 67 14.73 28.51 16.98
C GLN A 67 13.63 27.50 17.29
N PHE A 68 13.02 27.55 18.48
CA PHE A 68 11.90 26.67 18.81
C PHE A 68 10.70 26.91 17.89
N ARG A 69 10.34 28.18 17.63
CA ARG A 69 9.23 28.53 16.72
C ARG A 69 9.51 28.06 15.29
N ALA A 70 10.75 28.20 14.82
CA ALA A 70 11.17 27.70 13.51
C ALA A 70 11.05 26.16 13.42
N PHE A 71 11.58 25.44 14.42
CA PHE A 71 11.42 24.00 14.56
C PHE A 71 9.93 23.61 14.54
N TYR A 72 9.10 24.27 15.34
CA TYR A 72 7.69 23.90 15.48
C TYR A 72 6.89 24.17 14.20
N THR A 73 7.20 25.27 13.51
CA THR A 73 6.60 25.60 12.21
C THR A 73 6.92 24.52 11.18
N TRP A 74 8.20 24.17 11.04
CA TRP A 74 8.63 23.08 10.17
C TRP A 74 7.99 21.75 10.59
N PHE A 75 7.96 21.44 11.88
CA PHE A 75 7.42 20.19 12.41
C PHE A 75 5.93 20.04 12.06
N GLN A 76 5.15 21.12 12.14
CA GLN A 76 3.75 21.11 11.73
C GLN A 76 3.58 20.94 10.22
N GLN A 77 4.42 21.59 9.41
CA GLN A 77 4.42 21.42 7.95
C GLN A 77 4.82 19.99 7.54
N ASP A 78 5.87 19.42 8.13
CA ASP A 78 6.31 18.04 7.90
C ASP A 78 5.21 17.06 8.32
N LYS A 79 4.59 17.27 9.48
CA LYS A 79 3.46 16.46 9.94
C LYS A 79 2.27 16.55 8.99
N ALA A 80 1.90 17.75 8.54
CA ALA A 80 0.83 17.96 7.57
C ALA A 80 1.14 17.28 6.23
N SER A 81 2.39 17.40 5.76
CA SER A 81 2.84 16.74 4.53
C SER A 81 2.68 15.22 4.62
N LYS A 82 2.88 14.63 5.80
CA LYS A 82 2.77 13.19 6.04
C LYS A 82 1.33 12.70 6.17
N VAL A 83 0.33 13.58 6.34
CA VAL A 83 -1.07 13.15 6.37
C VAL A 83 -1.48 12.65 4.98
N LEU A 84 -1.92 11.39 4.91
CA LEU A 84 -2.49 10.81 3.70
C LEU A 84 -3.77 11.57 3.34
N LYS A 85 -3.86 12.21 2.19
CA LYS A 85 -5.13 12.85 1.78
C LYS A 85 -6.18 11.77 1.53
N ALA A 86 -7.43 12.00 1.92
CA ALA A 86 -8.52 11.11 1.54
C ALA A 86 -8.73 11.14 0.02
N ASP A 87 -9.34 10.09 -0.50
CA ASP A 87 -9.87 10.09 -1.86
C ASP A 87 -10.92 11.20 -2.00
N PRO A 88 -10.86 12.06 -3.04
CA PRO A 88 -11.89 13.05 -3.30
C PRO A 88 -13.31 12.49 -3.37
N GLU A 89 -13.47 11.20 -3.71
CA GLU A 89 -14.75 10.48 -3.66
C GLU A 89 -15.40 10.56 -2.28
N LEU A 90 -14.63 10.53 -1.19
CA LEU A 90 -15.16 10.59 0.19
C LEU A 90 -16.08 11.80 0.40
N HIS A 91 -15.71 12.95 -0.14
CA HIS A 91 -16.44 14.21 0.01
C HIS A 91 -17.59 14.38 -1.00
N LYS A 92 -17.71 13.46 -1.96
CA LYS A 92 -18.83 13.41 -2.93
C LYS A 92 -19.96 12.47 -2.47
N LEU A 93 -19.65 11.52 -1.61
CA LEU A 93 -20.61 10.57 -1.06
C LEU A 93 -21.60 11.25 -0.10
N ASN A 94 -22.82 10.71 0.00
CA ASN A 94 -23.83 11.24 0.90
C ASN A 94 -23.44 10.96 2.36
N PRO A 95 -23.38 11.99 3.24
CA PRO A 95 -23.01 11.82 4.64
C PRO A 95 -23.84 10.78 5.41
N ALA A 96 -25.08 10.52 4.98
CA ALA A 96 -25.96 9.53 5.61
C ALA A 96 -25.63 8.07 5.24
N ASP A 97 -24.84 7.83 4.18
CA ASP A 97 -24.52 6.49 3.71
C ASP A 97 -23.65 5.73 4.73
N ILE A 98 -23.76 4.40 4.72
CA ILE A 98 -22.93 3.50 5.52
C ILE A 98 -22.02 2.70 4.59
N VAL A 99 -20.72 2.78 4.84
CA VAL A 99 -19.69 2.06 4.06
C VAL A 99 -18.97 1.04 4.93
N SER A 100 -18.53 -0.06 4.34
CA SER A 100 -17.76 -1.08 5.05
C SER A 100 -16.39 -0.57 5.50
N ILE A 101 -15.79 -1.20 6.51
CA ILE A 101 -14.41 -0.91 6.95
C ILE A 101 -13.38 -0.97 5.79
N ASN A 102 -13.64 -1.79 4.77
CA ASN A 102 -12.77 -1.89 3.59
C ASN A 102 -12.90 -0.65 2.70
N LYS A 103 -14.12 -0.21 2.39
CA LYS A 103 -14.37 1.01 1.62
C LYS A 103 -13.94 2.26 2.40
N ALA A 104 -14.15 2.28 3.73
CA ALA A 104 -13.63 3.35 4.60
C ALA A 104 -12.10 3.45 4.55
N ALA A 105 -11.39 2.31 4.57
CA ALA A 105 -9.94 2.30 4.45
C ALA A 105 -9.48 2.81 3.08
N ALA A 106 -10.16 2.42 2.00
CA ALA A 106 -9.88 2.92 0.65
C ALA A 106 -10.13 4.43 0.53
N LEU A 107 -11.29 4.92 0.98
CA LEU A 107 -11.66 6.34 0.95
C LEU A 107 -10.70 7.22 1.76
N LEU A 108 -10.09 6.69 2.82
CA LEU A 108 -9.08 7.41 3.62
C LEU A 108 -7.63 7.16 3.16
N ASN A 109 -7.43 6.43 2.05
CA ASN A 109 -6.14 6.01 1.53
C ASN A 109 -5.25 5.28 2.56
N PHE A 110 -5.85 4.50 3.46
CA PHE A 110 -5.12 3.63 4.36
C PHE A 110 -4.67 2.34 3.68
N ASN A 111 -3.61 1.73 4.20
CA ASN A 111 -3.08 0.43 3.74
C ASN A 111 -4.01 -0.77 4.05
N GLY A 112 -5.30 -0.52 4.29
CA GLY A 112 -6.31 -1.52 4.60
C GLY A 112 -6.99 -1.34 5.97
N PRO A 113 -7.99 -2.20 6.24
CA PRO A 113 -8.88 -2.09 7.42
C PRO A 113 -8.17 -2.34 8.75
N SER A 114 -6.97 -2.94 8.74
CA SER A 114 -6.16 -3.16 9.95
C SER A 114 -5.74 -1.85 10.63
N VAL A 115 -5.52 -0.79 9.84
CA VAL A 115 -5.19 0.55 10.35
C VAL A 115 -6.35 1.12 11.18
N ILE A 116 -7.58 1.01 10.67
CA ILE A 116 -8.79 1.45 11.37
C ILE A 116 -8.97 0.68 12.68
N ARG A 117 -8.83 -0.65 12.64
CA ARG A 117 -8.91 -1.49 13.85
C ARG A 117 -7.87 -1.09 14.89
N LYS A 118 -6.65 -0.77 14.45
CA LYS A 118 -5.58 -0.29 15.33
C LYS A 118 -5.90 1.06 15.95
N TYR A 119 -6.42 2.01 15.19
CA TYR A 119 -6.80 3.31 15.77
C TYR A 119 -7.83 3.16 16.87
N ARG A 120 -8.90 2.40 16.61
CA ARG A 120 -9.96 2.15 17.59
C ARG A 120 -9.45 1.46 18.85
N ARG A 121 -8.48 0.55 18.72
CA ARG A 121 -7.86 -0.13 19.87
C ARG A 121 -6.93 0.78 20.68
N ASP A 122 -6.00 1.44 19.99
CA ASP A 122 -4.89 2.14 20.64
C ASP A 122 -5.25 3.58 21.04
N ASN A 123 -6.31 4.14 20.47
CA ASN A 123 -6.74 5.52 20.69
C ASN A 123 -8.28 5.56 20.69
N PRO A 124 -8.91 5.13 21.80
CA PRO A 124 -10.36 5.32 21.98
C PRO A 124 -10.72 6.78 21.68
N ASP A 125 -11.87 6.98 21.02
CA ASP A 125 -12.40 8.30 20.63
C ASP A 125 -11.63 9.05 19.53
N TYR A 126 -10.52 8.50 19.01
CA TYR A 126 -9.77 9.14 17.92
C TYR A 126 -10.39 8.91 16.53
N PHE A 127 -10.82 7.67 16.28
CA PHE A 127 -11.45 7.26 15.03
C PHE A 127 -12.93 7.00 15.29
N PRO A 128 -13.84 7.34 14.36
CA PRO A 128 -15.27 7.15 14.57
C PRO A 128 -15.62 5.69 14.87
N ASP A 129 -16.64 5.49 15.71
CA ASP A 129 -17.17 4.16 15.97
C ASP A 129 -17.99 3.62 14.81
N SER A 130 -18.11 2.30 14.75
CA SER A 130 -18.97 1.64 13.77
C SER A 130 -20.44 1.83 14.15
N VAL A 131 -21.26 2.19 13.19
CA VAL A 131 -22.72 2.40 13.36
C VAL A 131 -23.54 1.11 13.16
N GLY A 132 -22.88 0.00 12.87
CA GLY A 132 -23.50 -1.31 12.66
C GLY A 132 -22.57 -2.24 11.87
N GLU A 133 -23.16 -3.26 11.26
CA GLU A 133 -22.47 -4.18 10.37
C GLU A 133 -23.06 -4.10 8.96
N VAL A 134 -22.21 -4.26 7.95
CA VAL A 134 -22.57 -4.32 6.53
C VAL A 134 -21.93 -5.55 5.90
N GLU A 135 -22.52 -6.06 4.83
CA GLU A 135 -21.99 -7.21 4.12
C GLU A 135 -20.65 -6.87 3.46
N GLY A 136 -19.63 -7.69 3.77
CA GLY A 136 -18.29 -7.56 3.20
C GLY A 136 -18.11 -8.31 1.88
N PRO A 137 -16.96 -8.15 1.21
CA PRO A 137 -16.69 -8.80 -0.08
C PRO A 137 -16.76 -10.33 -0.07
N THR A 138 -16.64 -10.94 1.11
CA THR A 138 -16.70 -12.39 1.34
C THR A 138 -18.07 -12.86 1.86
N GLY A 139 -19.09 -11.99 1.82
CA GLY A 139 -20.43 -12.25 2.39
C GLY A 139 -20.48 -12.21 3.92
N ARG A 140 -19.35 -11.94 4.60
CA ARG A 140 -19.32 -11.80 6.06
C ARG A 140 -19.73 -10.40 6.48
N MET A 141 -20.55 -10.32 7.52
CA MET A 141 -20.85 -9.05 8.18
C MET A 141 -19.58 -8.46 8.79
N ILE A 142 -19.30 -7.20 8.44
CA ILE A 142 -18.12 -6.45 8.88
C ILE A 142 -18.53 -5.06 9.36
N PRO A 143 -17.72 -4.39 10.20
CA PRO A 143 -18.08 -3.08 10.72
C PRO A 143 -18.38 -2.06 9.60
N GLY A 144 -19.52 -1.38 9.73
CA GLY A 144 -19.97 -0.28 8.88
C GLY A 144 -19.74 1.08 9.55
N PHE A 145 -19.40 2.08 8.74
CA PHE A 145 -19.09 3.43 9.17
C PHE A 145 -19.94 4.42 8.39
N ARG A 146 -20.51 5.40 9.08
CA ARG A 146 -21.22 6.49 8.43
C ARG A 146 -20.23 7.37 7.67
N VAL A 147 -20.56 7.71 6.43
CA VAL A 147 -19.71 8.55 5.56
C VAL A 147 -19.46 9.93 6.19
N GLY A 148 -20.48 10.55 6.79
CA GLY A 148 -20.32 11.83 7.49
C GLY A 148 -19.26 11.81 8.59
N ASP A 149 -19.19 10.71 9.36
CA ASP A 149 -18.21 10.58 10.44
C ASP A 149 -16.77 10.43 9.89
N LEU A 150 -16.63 9.80 8.71
CA LEU A 150 -15.35 9.68 8.00
C LEU A 150 -14.92 11.03 7.40
N GLN A 151 -15.86 11.82 6.87
CA GLN A 151 -15.61 13.19 6.40
C GLN A 151 -15.18 14.10 7.55
N ASP A 152 -15.84 14.00 8.71
CA ASP A 152 -15.48 14.72 9.93
C ASP A 152 -14.08 14.34 10.42
N PHE A 153 -13.78 13.04 10.43
CA PHE A 153 -12.45 12.54 10.76
C PHE A 153 -11.39 13.08 9.79
N ASP A 154 -11.68 13.11 8.49
CA ASP A 154 -10.78 13.65 7.46
C ASP A 154 -10.52 15.14 7.64
N ARG A 155 -11.57 15.93 7.92
CA ARG A 155 -11.42 17.37 8.22
C ARG A 155 -10.60 17.60 9.49
N LYS A 156 -10.84 16.82 10.55
CA LYS A 156 -10.09 16.92 11.81
C LYS A 156 -8.60 16.60 11.61
N ARG A 157 -8.27 15.58 10.81
CA ARG A 157 -6.87 15.17 10.61
C ARG A 157 -6.11 16.03 9.60
N THR A 158 -6.80 16.77 8.73
CA THR A 158 -6.19 17.64 7.69
C THR A 158 -6.28 19.14 8.00
N GLY A 159 -7.05 19.56 9.01
CA GLY A 159 -7.17 20.97 9.46
C GLY A 159 -6.21 21.38 10.59
N ASP A 160 -6.46 22.57 11.16
CA ASP A 160 -5.58 23.29 12.12
C ASP A 160 -5.18 22.52 13.39
N LYS A 161 -5.92 21.45 13.72
CA LYS A 161 -5.62 20.55 14.84
C LYS A 161 -5.14 19.21 14.30
N LEU A 162 -3.99 19.21 13.62
CA LEU A 162 -3.38 18.02 13.05
C LEU A 162 -3.37 16.88 14.09
N GLY A 163 -4.23 15.87 13.87
CA GLY A 163 -4.32 14.66 14.68
C GLY A 163 -3.04 13.83 14.62
N LYS A 164 -3.07 12.60 15.15
CA LYS A 164 -1.97 11.65 15.01
C LYS A 164 -1.77 11.37 13.52
N ALA A 165 -0.62 11.74 12.96
CA ALA A 165 -0.31 11.48 11.56
C ALA A 165 -0.46 9.98 11.31
N GLY A 166 -1.34 9.61 10.38
CA GLY A 166 -1.38 8.25 9.91
C GLY A 166 -0.06 7.91 9.25
N ARG A 167 0.45 6.70 9.54
CA ARG A 167 1.66 6.22 8.87
C ARG A 167 1.37 6.18 7.36
N ARG A 168 2.09 6.97 6.56
CA ARG A 168 2.22 6.69 5.13
C ARG A 168 2.76 5.26 4.96
N PRO A 169 2.37 4.52 3.92
CA PRO A 169 3.25 3.51 3.36
C PRO A 169 4.56 4.23 3.02
N GLY A 170 5.65 3.89 3.72
CA GLY A 170 6.93 4.54 3.49
C GLY A 170 7.54 4.06 2.17
N PRO A 171 8.24 4.91 1.40
CA PRO A 171 9.32 4.45 0.55
C PRO A 171 10.46 3.98 1.46
N GLN A 172 10.88 2.71 1.35
CA GLN A 172 12.04 2.21 2.10
C GLN A 172 13.29 2.35 1.25
N ALA A 173 14.00 3.47 1.42
CA ALA A 173 15.42 3.51 1.18
C ALA A 173 16.11 3.26 2.54
N GLU A 174 16.88 2.17 2.62
CA GLU A 174 17.85 1.89 3.69
C GLU A 174 17.32 1.52 5.09
N ALA A 175 16.55 0.43 5.20
CA ALA A 175 16.43 -0.29 6.48
C ALA A 175 17.53 -1.39 6.56
N PRO A 176 18.19 -1.59 7.72
CA PRO A 176 19.14 -2.68 7.88
C PRO A 176 18.39 -4.00 7.71
N VAL A 177 18.95 -4.85 6.85
CA VAL A 177 18.42 -6.16 6.44
C VAL A 177 17.99 -6.95 7.68
N GLY A 178 16.68 -6.96 7.96
CA GLY A 178 16.10 -8.05 8.71
C GLY A 178 16.43 -9.34 7.97
N ARG A 179 16.71 -10.43 8.70
CA ARG A 179 16.98 -11.74 8.08
C ARG A 179 16.03 -11.94 6.89
N PRO A 180 16.56 -12.25 5.69
CA PRO A 180 15.71 -12.41 4.53
C PRO A 180 14.65 -13.46 4.86
N SER A 181 13.41 -13.23 4.41
CA SER A 181 12.39 -14.27 4.55
C SER A 181 12.90 -15.55 3.89
N ALA A 182 12.44 -16.72 4.34
CA ALA A 182 12.85 -17.99 3.73
C ALA A 182 12.64 -18.04 2.19
N LEU A 183 11.74 -17.20 1.66
CA LEU A 183 11.56 -16.99 0.22
C LEU A 183 12.72 -16.18 -0.40
N GLU A 184 13.13 -15.10 0.25
CA GLU A 184 14.25 -14.25 -0.20
C GLU A 184 15.59 -15.00 -0.12
N GLU A 185 15.80 -15.85 0.89
CA GLU A 185 17.02 -16.67 1.01
C GLU A 185 17.12 -17.71 -0.13
N VAL A 186 16.02 -18.38 -0.48
CA VAL A 186 15.99 -19.38 -1.56
C VAL A 186 16.14 -18.73 -2.94
N LEU A 187 15.47 -17.61 -3.18
CA LEU A 187 15.56 -16.89 -4.46
C LEU A 187 16.92 -16.19 -4.64
N ALA A 188 17.55 -15.70 -3.57
CA ALA A 188 18.91 -15.19 -3.61
C ALA A 188 19.95 -16.29 -3.91
N ALA A 189 19.73 -17.52 -3.46
CA ALA A 189 20.56 -18.67 -3.79
C ALA A 189 20.45 -19.08 -5.27
N GLU A 190 19.24 -19.06 -5.85
CA GLU A 190 19.03 -19.29 -7.29
C GLU A 190 19.68 -18.21 -8.17
N LEU A 191 19.60 -16.93 -7.76
CA LEU A 191 20.27 -15.83 -8.46
C LEU A 191 21.80 -15.98 -8.43
N SER A 192 22.36 -16.43 -7.30
CA SER A 192 23.79 -16.71 -7.17
C SER A 192 24.26 -17.85 -8.08
N ALA A 193 23.39 -18.79 -8.44
CA ALA A 193 23.71 -19.91 -9.32
C ALA A 193 23.69 -19.56 -10.83
N ARG A 194 23.12 -18.41 -11.23
CA ARG A 194 22.90 -18.03 -12.64
C ARG A 194 23.74 -16.82 -13.12
N ALA A 195 24.89 -16.56 -12.49
CA ALA A 195 25.72 -15.38 -12.75
C ALA A 195 26.05 -15.18 -14.25
N GLY A 196 25.39 -14.18 -14.87
CA GLY A 196 25.60 -13.81 -16.28
C GLY A 196 24.78 -12.61 -16.80
N GLY A 197 23.96 -11.95 -15.98
CA GLY A 197 23.18 -10.76 -16.36
C GLY A 197 22.79 -9.92 -15.14
N GLU A 198 22.24 -8.72 -15.34
CA GLU A 198 21.79 -7.84 -14.25
C GLU A 198 20.86 -8.61 -13.28
N PRO A 199 21.17 -8.64 -11.96
CA PRO A 199 20.43 -9.46 -11.02
C PRO A 199 19.05 -8.86 -10.77
N LEU A 200 18.00 -9.58 -11.16
CA LEU A 200 16.62 -9.30 -10.72
C LEU A 200 16.56 -9.39 -9.18
N THR A 201 15.77 -8.53 -8.55
CA THR A 201 15.48 -8.66 -7.12
C THR A 201 14.68 -9.94 -6.85
N ALA A 202 14.78 -10.51 -5.64
CA ALA A 202 14.03 -11.72 -5.26
C ALA A 202 12.51 -11.58 -5.52
N THR A 203 11.95 -10.40 -5.29
CA THR A 203 10.54 -10.10 -5.57
C THR A 203 10.24 -10.13 -7.07
N GLN A 204 11.08 -9.51 -7.90
CA GLN A 204 10.90 -9.51 -9.36
C GLN A 204 11.05 -10.92 -9.96
N LEU A 205 11.91 -11.76 -9.37
CA LEU A 205 12.07 -13.15 -9.79
C LEU A 205 10.84 -13.99 -9.41
N ALA A 206 10.31 -13.82 -8.20
CA ALA A 206 9.07 -14.47 -7.78
C ALA A 206 7.88 -14.05 -8.66
N GLU A 207 7.77 -12.77 -8.99
CA GLU A 207 6.75 -12.24 -9.90
C GLU A 207 6.89 -12.83 -11.31
N LYS A 208 8.12 -13.02 -11.79
CA LYS A 208 8.40 -13.67 -13.07
C LYS A 208 7.95 -15.14 -13.07
N TYR A 209 8.30 -15.92 -12.04
CA TYR A 209 7.88 -17.32 -11.95
C TYR A 209 6.36 -17.47 -11.82
N ALA A 210 5.71 -16.59 -11.04
CA ALA A 210 4.26 -16.56 -10.99
C ALA A 210 3.64 -16.20 -12.35
N ALA A 211 4.20 -15.23 -13.09
CA ALA A 211 3.73 -14.85 -14.41
C ALA A 211 3.89 -15.99 -15.44
N GLU A 212 5.05 -16.66 -15.44
CA GLU A 212 5.33 -17.80 -16.33
C GLU A 212 4.40 -18.99 -16.04
N ALA A 213 4.14 -19.30 -14.76
CA ALA A 213 3.23 -20.37 -14.38
C ALA A 213 1.77 -20.04 -14.77
N ILE A 214 1.33 -18.79 -14.59
CA ILE A 214 0.02 -18.33 -15.04
C ILE A 214 -0.09 -18.35 -16.57
N GLU A 215 0.97 -18.03 -17.30
CA GLU A 215 0.98 -18.07 -18.77
C GLU A 215 0.96 -19.51 -19.30
N ARG A 216 1.66 -20.43 -18.65
CA ARG A 216 1.76 -21.83 -19.04
C ARG A 216 0.48 -22.62 -18.74
N ASP A 217 -0.01 -22.51 -17.50
CA ASP A 217 -1.05 -23.41 -16.97
C ASP A 217 -2.38 -22.67 -16.67
N GLY A 218 -2.39 -21.34 -16.78
CA GLY A 218 -3.50 -20.52 -16.33
C GLY A 218 -3.48 -20.30 -14.81
N TYR A 219 -4.33 -19.38 -14.34
CA TYR A 219 -4.55 -19.22 -12.90
C TYR A 219 -5.53 -20.27 -12.39
N HIS A 220 -5.16 -20.97 -11.32
CA HIS A 220 -6.03 -21.89 -10.59
C HIS A 220 -5.89 -21.77 -9.06
N PRO A 221 -6.95 -22.13 -8.30
CA PRO A 221 -6.87 -22.22 -6.84
C PRO A 221 -5.89 -23.34 -6.44
N GLY A 222 -4.71 -22.95 -5.97
CA GLY A 222 -3.63 -23.88 -5.62
C GLY A 222 -2.26 -23.45 -6.11
N LEU A 223 -2.20 -22.57 -7.13
CA LEU A 223 -0.95 -22.12 -7.75
C LEU A 223 0.08 -21.59 -6.74
N ALA A 224 -0.35 -20.80 -5.76
CA ALA A 224 0.55 -20.26 -4.74
C ALA A 224 1.16 -21.36 -3.83
N ALA A 225 0.43 -22.44 -3.58
CA ALA A 225 0.93 -23.59 -2.83
C ALA A 225 1.93 -24.40 -3.67
N GLU A 226 1.66 -24.58 -4.96
CA GLU A 226 2.56 -25.23 -5.90
C GLU A 226 3.89 -24.47 -6.03
N LEU A 227 3.84 -23.15 -6.23
CA LEU A 227 5.02 -22.29 -6.28
C LEU A 227 5.82 -22.30 -4.97
N SER A 228 5.13 -22.36 -3.83
CA SER A 228 5.74 -22.50 -2.50
C SER A 228 6.47 -23.83 -2.32
N VAL A 229 5.91 -24.93 -2.83
CA VAL A 229 6.56 -26.24 -2.80
C VAL A 229 7.75 -26.29 -3.76
N GLN A 230 7.60 -25.69 -4.95
CA GLN A 230 8.58 -25.76 -6.02
C GLN A 230 9.81 -24.87 -5.79
N TYR A 231 9.58 -23.64 -5.33
CA TYR A 231 10.62 -22.61 -5.19
C TYR A 231 10.87 -22.21 -3.73
N GLY A 232 10.24 -22.89 -2.78
CA GLY A 232 10.40 -22.65 -1.35
C GLY A 232 9.70 -21.37 -0.86
N GLY A 233 9.85 -21.10 0.45
CA GLY A 233 9.23 -19.95 1.10
C GLY A 233 7.74 -20.14 1.46
N PRO A 234 7.15 -19.23 2.25
CA PRO A 234 5.78 -19.39 2.76
C PRO A 234 4.71 -19.23 1.68
N GLN A 235 3.70 -20.12 1.65
CA GLN A 235 2.55 -20.04 0.72
C GLN A 235 1.91 -18.64 0.69
N ARG A 236 1.76 -17.98 1.85
CA ARG A 236 1.18 -16.63 1.93
C ARG A 236 1.96 -15.57 1.14
N SER A 237 3.27 -15.73 1.02
CA SER A 237 4.10 -14.83 0.21
C SER A 237 3.83 -15.06 -1.28
N TRP A 238 3.67 -16.32 -1.71
CA TRP A 238 3.27 -16.66 -3.07
C TRP A 238 1.83 -16.24 -3.39
N GLU A 239 0.91 -16.29 -2.43
CA GLU A 239 -0.46 -15.76 -2.59
C GLU A 239 -0.44 -14.26 -2.88
N TYR A 240 0.43 -13.52 -2.19
CA TYR A 240 0.64 -12.09 -2.46
C TYR A 240 1.22 -11.87 -3.87
N VAL A 241 2.26 -12.61 -4.25
CA VAL A 241 2.91 -12.49 -5.55
C VAL A 241 1.95 -12.82 -6.69
N VAL A 242 1.26 -13.97 -6.64
CA VAL A 242 0.27 -14.39 -7.65
C VAL A 242 -0.83 -13.33 -7.79
N ARG A 243 -1.34 -12.79 -6.68
CA ARG A 243 -2.33 -11.72 -6.72
C ARG A 243 -1.76 -10.44 -7.34
N ASN A 244 -0.55 -10.05 -6.95
CA ASN A 244 0.11 -8.85 -7.45
C ASN A 244 0.35 -8.95 -8.96
N THR A 245 0.79 -10.12 -9.45
CA THR A 245 0.99 -10.43 -10.87
C THR A 245 -0.34 -10.40 -11.66
N LEU A 246 -1.45 -10.82 -11.05
CA LEU A 246 -2.78 -10.70 -11.66
C LEU A 246 -3.26 -9.24 -11.72
N GLU A 247 -3.04 -8.45 -10.67
CA GLU A 247 -3.48 -7.05 -10.54
C GLU A 247 -2.64 -6.08 -11.39
N HIS A 248 -1.32 -6.30 -11.45
CA HIS A 248 -0.37 -5.45 -12.17
C HIS A 248 -0.03 -5.99 -13.56
N ARG A 249 -0.82 -6.92 -14.08
CA ARG A 249 -0.73 -7.27 -15.49
C ARG A 249 -0.94 -5.97 -16.26
N PRO A 250 0.09 -5.40 -16.93
CA PRO A 250 -0.14 -4.23 -17.74
C PRO A 250 -1.24 -4.60 -18.72
N THR A 251 -2.23 -3.71 -18.91
CA THR A 251 -2.94 -3.63 -20.19
C THR A 251 -1.89 -3.33 -21.24
N ALA A 252 -1.13 -4.34 -21.60
CA ALA A 252 -0.32 -4.35 -22.77
C ALA A 252 -1.29 -4.11 -23.92
N THR A 253 -0.96 -3.09 -24.74
CA THR A 253 -1.34 -3.03 -26.16
C THR A 253 -1.59 -4.45 -26.66
N PRO A 254 -2.79 -4.79 -27.17
CA PRO A 254 -3.33 -6.13 -27.12
C PRO A 254 -2.29 -7.14 -27.59
N ALA A 255 -1.67 -7.84 -26.63
CA ALA A 255 -0.97 -9.06 -26.92
C ALA A 255 -2.06 -9.98 -27.44
N ARG A 256 -2.06 -10.20 -28.77
CA ARG A 256 -2.96 -11.05 -29.55
C ARG A 256 -3.72 -12.00 -28.62
N SER A 257 -5.01 -11.74 -28.47
CA SER A 257 -5.84 -12.49 -27.54
C SER A 257 -5.61 -13.99 -27.74
N GLU A 258 -5.76 -14.78 -26.71
CA GLU A 258 -5.67 -16.24 -26.84
C GLU A 258 -6.65 -16.76 -27.94
N ALA A 259 -7.72 -16.01 -28.22
CA ALA A 259 -8.59 -16.21 -29.39
C ALA A 259 -7.88 -15.89 -30.73
N ASP A 260 -7.10 -14.81 -30.82
CA ASP A 260 -6.28 -14.48 -32.00
C ASP A 260 -5.15 -15.50 -32.24
N ARG A 261 -4.50 -15.99 -31.17
CA ARG A 261 -3.50 -17.08 -31.29
C ARG A 261 -4.14 -18.35 -31.85
N ARG A 262 -5.30 -18.75 -31.31
CA ARG A 262 -6.06 -19.91 -31.82
C ARG A 262 -6.57 -19.69 -33.25
N ALA A 263 -6.97 -18.47 -33.61
CA ALA A 263 -7.38 -18.14 -34.97
C ALA A 263 -6.21 -18.24 -35.96
N VAL A 264 -5.00 -17.81 -35.57
CA VAL A 264 -3.78 -17.99 -36.39
C VAL A 264 -3.43 -19.47 -36.54
N ILE A 265 -3.48 -20.26 -35.48
CA ILE A 265 -3.23 -21.71 -35.53
C ILE A 265 -4.26 -22.41 -36.41
N ALA A 266 -5.54 -22.08 -36.25
CA ALA A 266 -6.62 -22.61 -37.07
C ALA A 266 -6.47 -22.21 -38.56
N LEU A 267 -6.03 -20.98 -38.84
CA LEU A 267 -5.76 -20.50 -40.19
C LEU A 267 -4.61 -21.27 -40.86
N THR A 268 -3.52 -21.52 -40.12
CA THR A 268 -2.41 -22.35 -40.60
C THR A 268 -2.86 -23.80 -40.85
N ALA A 269 -3.60 -24.39 -39.91
CA ALA A 269 -4.11 -25.75 -40.05
C ALA A 269 -5.07 -25.92 -41.23
N LEU A 270 -5.91 -24.92 -41.51
CA LEU A 270 -6.78 -24.88 -42.71
C LEU A 270 -5.96 -24.83 -44.01
N ARG A 271 -4.85 -24.10 -44.02
CA ARG A 271 -3.95 -24.02 -45.19
C ARG A 271 -3.17 -25.31 -45.44
N GLU A 272 -2.74 -25.98 -44.37
CA GLU A 272 -1.90 -27.18 -44.47
C GLU A 272 -2.72 -28.46 -44.66
N ARG A 273 -3.85 -28.59 -43.96
CA ARG A 273 -4.64 -29.84 -43.89
C ARG A 273 -5.96 -29.75 -44.64
N GLY A 274 -6.36 -28.56 -45.10
CA GLY A 274 -7.64 -28.30 -45.73
C GLY A 274 -8.80 -28.27 -44.73
N ASP A 275 -10.01 -27.95 -45.23
CA ASP A 275 -11.22 -27.92 -44.42
C ASP A 275 -11.79 -29.33 -44.21
N ILE A 276 -11.19 -30.07 -43.28
CA ILE A 276 -11.55 -31.46 -42.97
C ILE A 276 -12.54 -31.56 -41.79
N ARG A 277 -13.44 -32.55 -41.87
CA ARG A 277 -14.39 -32.84 -40.80
C ARG A 277 -13.65 -33.23 -39.52
N GLY A 278 -13.90 -32.51 -38.44
CA GLY A 278 -13.29 -32.78 -37.13
C GLY A 278 -12.00 -32.01 -36.85
N LEU A 279 -11.62 -31.06 -37.71
CA LEU A 279 -10.43 -30.22 -37.53
C LEU A 279 -10.38 -29.54 -36.14
N ALA A 280 -11.49 -28.96 -35.69
CA ALA A 280 -11.59 -28.33 -34.37
C ALA A 280 -11.36 -29.31 -33.21
N ALA A 281 -11.80 -30.57 -33.34
CA ALA A 281 -11.57 -31.60 -32.32
C ALA A 281 -10.12 -32.09 -32.33
N SER A 282 -9.46 -32.11 -33.50
CA SER A 282 -8.02 -32.39 -33.58
C SER A 282 -7.21 -31.29 -32.90
N LEU A 283 -7.51 -30.03 -33.22
CA LEU A 283 -6.83 -28.87 -32.62
C LEU A 283 -7.05 -28.80 -31.10
N ALA A 284 -8.24 -29.15 -30.61
CA ALA A 284 -8.50 -29.26 -29.18
C ALA A 284 -7.65 -30.33 -28.47
N ARG A 285 -7.37 -31.46 -29.15
CA ARG A 285 -6.49 -32.51 -28.61
C ARG A 285 -5.01 -32.13 -28.70
N GLU A 286 -4.61 -31.46 -29.78
CA GLU A 286 -3.21 -31.07 -30.04
C GLU A 286 -2.77 -29.88 -29.18
N HIS A 287 -3.66 -28.92 -28.93
CA HIS A 287 -3.33 -27.64 -28.31
C HIS A 287 -4.11 -27.35 -27.02
N GLY A 288 -4.91 -28.31 -26.54
CA GLY A 288 -5.71 -28.19 -25.32
C GLY A 288 -6.94 -27.30 -25.49
N GLY A 289 -7.82 -27.31 -24.49
CA GLY A 289 -9.10 -26.58 -24.51
C GLY A 289 -10.26 -27.39 -25.11
N SER A 290 -11.46 -26.80 -25.17
CA SER A 290 -12.66 -27.52 -25.63
C SER A 290 -12.84 -27.45 -27.15
N PRO A 291 -13.45 -28.49 -27.77
CA PRO A 291 -13.80 -28.47 -29.20
C PRO A 291 -14.63 -27.24 -29.61
N ASP A 292 -15.45 -26.69 -28.73
CA ASP A 292 -16.28 -25.52 -29.00
C ASP A 292 -15.49 -24.20 -29.10
N VAL A 293 -14.37 -24.11 -28.37
CA VAL A 293 -13.46 -22.96 -28.47
C VAL A 293 -12.70 -23.02 -29.79
N TRP A 294 -12.25 -24.21 -30.18
CA TRP A 294 -11.57 -24.42 -31.46
C TRP A 294 -12.51 -24.32 -32.66
N SER A 295 -13.78 -24.69 -32.51
CA SER A 295 -14.83 -24.48 -33.53
C SER A 295 -14.99 -22.99 -33.83
N ARG A 296 -15.02 -22.14 -32.78
CA ARG A 296 -15.06 -20.68 -32.94
C ARG A 296 -13.82 -20.12 -33.62
N ALA A 297 -12.64 -20.62 -33.28
CA ALA A 297 -11.37 -20.20 -33.91
C ALA A 297 -11.29 -20.61 -35.39
N VAL A 298 -11.68 -21.83 -35.74
CA VAL A 298 -11.76 -22.32 -37.13
C VAL A 298 -12.77 -21.50 -37.94
N ASN A 299 -13.93 -21.18 -37.37
CA ASN A 299 -14.91 -20.34 -38.05
C ASN A 299 -14.44 -18.89 -38.24
N ALA A 300 -13.69 -18.33 -37.29
CA ALA A 300 -13.06 -17.01 -37.45
C ALA A 300 -11.97 -17.05 -38.54
N ALA A 301 -11.16 -18.11 -38.59
CA ALA A 301 -10.14 -18.30 -39.61
C ALA A 301 -10.75 -18.48 -41.02
N ARG A 302 -11.86 -19.21 -41.16
CA ARG A 302 -12.59 -19.34 -42.43
C ARG A 302 -13.02 -17.98 -42.99
N ARG A 303 -13.56 -17.11 -42.13
CA ARG A 303 -13.97 -15.75 -42.51
C ARG A 303 -12.80 -14.87 -42.98
N LEU A 304 -11.56 -15.25 -42.66
CA LEU A 304 -10.35 -14.57 -43.11
C LEU A 304 -9.76 -15.19 -44.37
N THR A 305 -10.11 -16.43 -44.71
CA THR A 305 -9.72 -17.12 -45.96
C THR A 305 -10.71 -16.94 -47.09
N ASP A 306 -11.97 -16.62 -46.79
CA ASP A 306 -12.97 -16.30 -47.79
C ASP A 306 -12.79 -14.83 -48.24
N PRO A 307 -12.27 -14.55 -49.44
CA PRO A 307 -12.42 -13.22 -50.01
C PRO A 307 -13.92 -13.05 -50.31
N THR A 308 -14.52 -12.00 -49.74
CA THR A 308 -15.84 -11.49 -50.13
C THR A 308 -16.06 -11.65 -51.63
N THR A 309 -17.06 -12.44 -52.00
CA THR A 309 -17.82 -12.21 -53.24
C THR A 309 -18.90 -11.20 -52.93
#